data_AF-A0A7S3Q607-F1
#
_entry.id   AF-A0A7S3Q607-F1
#
_cell.length_a   1.000
_cell.length_b   1.000
_cell.length_c   1.000
_cell.angle_alpha   90.00
_cell.angle_beta   90.00
_cell.angle_gamma   90.00
#
_symmetry.space_group_name_H-M   'P 1'
#
loop_
_entity.id
_entity.type
_entity.pdbx_description
1 polymer ?
#
loop_
_entity_poly.entity_id
_entity_poly.type
_entity_poly.pdbx_seq_one_letter_code
_entity_poly.pdbx_strand_id
1 'polypeptide(L)'
;MDQSHWSDEKKEIIRKLSIGEKILYDLPKKLKADKDVVMAAVTQDGGALEYATEKLKGDREVVLAAVTQNGRALKYAAEELKGDREFMLAAVTQDVRALEYAAEELKGDREFVLAAMNLNGWDHQSDWKDEKKEIIRKLSIGEN
;
A
#
# COMPACT_ATOMS: atom_id res chain seq x y z
N MET A 1 -24.37 4.81 27.47
CA MET A 1 -23.96 3.62 26.71
C MET A 1 -22.45 3.53 26.85
N ASP A 2 -22.00 2.49 27.55
CA ASP A 2 -20.64 2.29 28.07
C ASP A 2 -19.61 2.06 26.95
N GLN A 3 -18.42 2.64 27.08
CA GLN A 3 -17.28 2.43 26.18
C GLN A 3 -16.84 0.95 26.11
N SER A 4 -17.16 0.14 27.13
CA SER A 4 -16.88 -1.31 27.18
C SER A 4 -17.57 -2.10 26.08
N HIS A 5 -18.84 -1.79 25.80
CA HIS A 5 -19.67 -2.51 24.83
C HIS A 5 -19.17 -2.32 23.39
N TRP A 6 -18.60 -1.14 23.10
CA TRP A 6 -18.01 -0.85 21.80
C TRP A 6 -16.66 -1.55 21.59
N SER A 7 -15.96 -1.90 22.69
CA SER A 7 -14.65 -2.56 22.61
C SER A 7 -14.76 -4.04 22.20
N ASP A 8 -15.80 -4.75 22.64
CA ASP A 8 -15.96 -6.17 22.34
C ASP A 8 -16.53 -6.40 20.94
N GLU A 9 -17.47 -5.55 20.50
CA GLU A 9 -17.96 -5.56 19.12
C GLU A 9 -16.83 -5.26 18.12
N LYS A 10 -15.98 -4.27 18.42
CA LYS A 10 -14.81 -3.94 17.59
C LYS A 10 -13.83 -5.12 17.49
N LYS A 11 -13.53 -5.81 18.60
CA LYS A 11 -12.65 -7.00 18.60
C LYS A 11 -13.22 -8.12 17.72
N GLU A 12 -14.52 -8.38 17.79
CA GLU A 12 -15.16 -9.40 16.97
C GLU A 12 -15.15 -9.03 15.48
N ILE A 13 -15.34 -7.74 15.15
CA ILE A 13 -15.21 -7.26 13.77
C ILE A 13 -13.79 -7.43 13.25
N ILE A 14 -12.77 -7.05 14.04
CA ILE A 14 -11.36 -7.23 13.70
C ILE A 14 -11.07 -8.72 13.46
N ARG A 15 -11.52 -9.59 14.36
CA ARG A 15 -11.36 -11.05 14.21
C ARG A 15 -11.96 -11.55 12.89
N LYS A 16 -13.18 -11.12 12.55
CA LYS A 16 -13.86 -11.51 11.30
C LYS A 16 -13.14 -11.01 10.05
N LEU A 17 -12.58 -9.80 10.08
CA LEU A 17 -11.74 -9.27 9.01
C LEU A 17 -10.48 -10.12 8.83
N SER A 18 -9.82 -10.50 9.94
CA SER A 18 -8.58 -11.31 9.90
C SER A 18 -8.77 -12.73 9.39
N ILE A 19 -9.98 -13.30 9.44
CA ILE A 19 -10.28 -14.63 8.91
C ILE A 19 -11.00 -14.59 7.56
N GLY A 20 -11.19 -13.40 6.98
CA GLY A 20 -11.84 -13.22 5.68
C GLY A 20 -13.36 -13.44 5.68
N GLU A 21 -13.99 -13.59 6.85
CA GLU A 21 -15.46 -13.68 6.97
C GLU A 21 -16.16 -12.34 6.73
N LYS A 22 -15.40 -11.25 6.72
CA LYS A 22 -15.92 -9.90 6.49
C LYS A 22 -14.96 -9.08 5.63
N ILE A 23 -15.53 -8.19 4.83
CA ILE A 23 -14.79 -7.20 4.03
C ILE A 23 -15.07 -5.78 4.53
N LEU A 24 -14.08 -4.89 4.40
CA LEU A 24 -14.18 -3.52 4.87
C LEU A 24 -15.33 -2.74 4.18
N TYR A 25 -15.67 -3.11 2.95
CA TYR A 25 -16.78 -2.54 2.19
C TYR A 25 -18.12 -2.58 2.92
N ASP A 26 -18.43 -3.69 3.61
CA ASP A 26 -19.72 -3.91 4.28
C ASP A 26 -19.83 -3.21 5.64
N LEU A 27 -18.76 -2.54 6.10
CA LEU A 27 -18.73 -1.89 7.40
C LEU A 27 -19.28 -0.45 7.34
N PRO A 28 -19.94 0.01 8.43
CA PRO A 28 -20.40 1.38 8.55
C PRO A 28 -19.23 2.38 8.47
N LYS A 29 -19.51 3.59 8.00
CA LYS A 29 -18.51 4.65 7.78
C LYS A 29 -17.62 4.92 9.00
N LYS A 30 -18.18 4.83 10.21
CA LYS A 30 -17.42 5.02 11.46
C LYS A 30 -16.26 4.03 11.60
N LEU A 31 -16.45 2.78 11.18
CA LEU A 31 -15.42 1.73 11.25
C LEU A 31 -14.42 1.81 10.10
N LYS A 32 -14.83 2.32 8.92
CA LYS A 32 -13.92 2.67 7.82
C LYS A 32 -12.97 3.84 8.14
N ALA A 33 -13.26 4.58 9.22
CA ALA A 33 -12.43 5.64 9.77
C ALA A 33 -11.61 5.17 10.99
N ASP A 34 -11.84 3.95 11.47
CA ASP A 34 -11.13 3.39 12.62
C ASP A 34 -9.85 2.70 12.14
N LYS A 35 -8.70 3.23 12.58
CA LYS A 35 -7.39 2.77 12.13
C LYS A 35 -7.18 1.27 12.42
N ASP A 36 -7.58 0.76 13.58
CA ASP A 36 -7.34 -0.65 13.93
C ASP A 36 -8.17 -1.59 13.06
N VAL A 37 -9.40 -1.19 12.72
CA VAL A 37 -10.29 -1.95 11.85
C VAL A 37 -9.76 -1.97 10.42
N VAL A 38 -9.34 -0.81 9.91
CA VAL A 38 -8.74 -0.73 8.57
C VAL A 38 -7.43 -1.50 8.51
N MET A 39 -6.57 -1.39 9.54
CA MET A 39 -5.33 -2.16 9.65
C MET A 39 -5.60 -3.67 9.55
N ALA A 40 -6.53 -4.19 10.34
CA ALA A 40 -6.90 -5.62 10.28
C ALA A 40 -7.41 -6.06 8.90
N ALA A 41 -8.15 -5.17 8.20
CA ALA A 41 -8.61 -5.45 6.85
C ALA A 41 -7.46 -5.45 5.83
N VAL A 42 -6.59 -4.43 5.84
CA VAL A 42 -5.50 -4.31 4.86
C VAL A 42 -4.40 -5.35 5.04
N THR A 43 -4.20 -5.84 6.26
CA THR A 43 -3.28 -6.96 6.52
C THR A 43 -3.77 -8.27 5.90
N GLN A 44 -5.09 -8.42 5.74
CA GLN A 44 -5.67 -9.62 5.15
C GLN A 44 -5.85 -9.48 3.63
N ASP A 45 -6.24 -8.29 3.17
CA ASP A 45 -6.34 -7.92 1.76
C ASP A 45 -5.92 -6.46 1.57
N GLY A 46 -4.75 -6.24 0.96
CA GLY A 46 -4.24 -4.89 0.68
C GLY A 46 -5.20 -4.04 -0.15
N GLY A 47 -6.09 -4.66 -0.95
CA GLY A 47 -7.14 -3.96 -1.71
C GLY A 47 -8.19 -3.30 -0.82
N ALA A 48 -8.33 -3.71 0.45
CA ALA A 48 -9.27 -3.12 1.39
C ALA A 48 -9.05 -1.60 1.60
N LEU A 49 -7.83 -1.10 1.32
CA LEU A 49 -7.50 0.32 1.38
C LEU A 49 -8.46 1.21 0.56
N GLU A 50 -9.03 0.67 -0.53
CA GLU A 50 -10.04 1.35 -1.36
C GLU A 50 -11.22 1.91 -0.54
N TYR A 51 -11.64 1.17 0.48
CA TYR A 51 -12.82 1.46 1.29
C TYR A 51 -12.53 2.26 2.56
N ALA A 52 -11.25 2.50 2.86
CA ALA A 52 -10.85 3.35 3.97
C ALA A 52 -11.22 4.81 3.69
N THR A 53 -11.34 5.61 4.74
CA THR A 53 -11.49 7.07 4.56
C THR A 53 -10.24 7.70 3.95
N GLU A 54 -10.40 8.83 3.26
CA GLU A 54 -9.29 9.59 2.67
C GLU A 54 -8.19 9.92 3.69
N LYS A 55 -8.56 10.20 4.94
CA LYS A 55 -7.60 10.39 6.04
C LYS A 55 -6.68 9.18 6.24
N LEU A 56 -7.23 7.96 6.17
CA LEU A 56 -6.47 6.72 6.34
C LEU A 56 -5.76 6.29 5.06
N LYS A 57 -6.26 6.67 3.88
CA LYS A 57 -5.53 6.52 2.61
C LYS A 57 -4.29 7.41 2.52
N GLY A 58 -4.23 8.48 3.33
CA GLY A 58 -3.03 9.29 3.55
C GLY A 58 -2.23 8.91 4.79
N ASP A 59 -2.65 7.90 5.57
CA ASP A 59 -1.89 7.44 6.74
C ASP A 59 -0.78 6.49 6.29
N ARG A 60 0.48 6.91 6.47
CA ARG A 60 1.66 6.16 6.01
C ARG A 60 1.69 4.73 6.52
N GLU A 61 1.32 4.49 7.77
CA GLU A 61 1.38 3.15 8.36
C GLU A 61 0.32 2.23 7.76
N VAL A 62 -0.90 2.74 7.57
CA VAL A 62 -2.00 1.99 6.95
C VAL A 62 -1.67 1.63 5.51
N VAL A 63 -1.17 2.60 4.74
CA VAL A 63 -0.83 2.38 3.33
C VAL A 63 0.36 1.44 3.21
N LEU A 64 1.41 1.57 4.04
CA LEU A 64 2.54 0.64 4.02
C LEU A 64 2.10 -0.78 4.35
N ALA A 65 1.23 -0.99 5.35
CA ALA A 65 0.69 -2.31 5.65
C ALA A 65 -0.08 -2.90 4.45
N ALA A 66 -0.89 -2.08 3.76
CA ALA A 66 -1.59 -2.50 2.56
C ALA A 66 -0.64 -2.87 1.41
N VAL A 67 0.43 -2.09 1.22
CA VAL A 67 1.48 -2.31 0.20
C VAL A 67 2.29 -3.57 0.49
N THR A 68 2.69 -3.78 1.74
CA THR A 68 3.38 -5.01 2.17
C THR A 68 2.55 -6.25 1.84
N GLN A 69 1.22 -6.16 1.99
CA GLN A 69 0.35 -7.26 1.61
C GLN A 69 0.13 -7.36 0.10
N ASN A 70 0.00 -6.23 -0.60
CA ASN A 70 -0.11 -6.18 -2.05
C ASN A 70 0.35 -4.82 -2.57
N GLY A 71 1.47 -4.74 -3.28
CA GLY A 71 2.02 -3.48 -3.78
C GLY A 71 1.06 -2.70 -4.70
N ARG A 72 0.09 -3.37 -5.32
CA ARG A 72 -0.96 -2.71 -6.13
C ARG A 72 -1.98 -1.96 -5.29
N ALA A 73 -2.01 -2.15 -3.97
CA ALA A 73 -2.83 -1.36 -3.04
C ALA A 73 -2.48 0.13 -3.09
N LEU A 74 -1.24 0.47 -3.47
CA LEU A 74 -0.76 1.84 -3.57
C LEU A 74 -1.61 2.69 -4.53
N LYS A 75 -2.29 2.08 -5.50
CA LYS A 75 -3.23 2.78 -6.40
C LYS A 75 -4.34 3.53 -5.65
N TYR A 76 -4.73 3.05 -4.46
CA TYR A 76 -5.75 3.65 -3.61
C TYR A 76 -5.21 4.63 -2.55
N ALA A 77 -3.89 4.75 -2.44
CA ALA A 77 -3.26 5.70 -1.52
C ALA A 77 -3.49 7.14 -1.99
N ALA A 78 -3.39 8.08 -1.04
CA ALA A 78 -3.43 9.50 -1.34
C ALA A 78 -2.27 9.91 -2.26
N GLU A 79 -2.51 10.84 -3.19
CA GLU A 79 -1.52 11.27 -4.18
C GLU A 79 -0.28 11.89 -3.52
N GLU A 80 -0.45 12.54 -2.37
CA GLU A 80 0.64 13.12 -1.59
C GLU A 80 1.68 12.06 -1.16
N LEU A 81 1.24 10.83 -0.87
CA LEU A 81 2.15 9.73 -0.53
C LEU A 81 2.85 9.16 -1.77
N LYS A 82 2.20 9.17 -2.93
CA LYS A 82 2.78 8.70 -4.20
C LYS A 82 3.90 9.62 -4.70
N GLY A 83 3.84 10.91 -4.35
CA GLY A 83 4.89 11.89 -4.61
C GLY A 83 5.95 12.00 -3.51
N ASP A 84 5.75 11.35 -2.36
CA ASP A 84 6.72 11.38 -1.26
C ASP A 84 7.84 10.36 -1.52
N ARG A 85 9.04 10.89 -1.77
CA ARG A 85 10.24 10.10 -2.08
C ARG A 85 10.57 9.08 -0.99
N GLU A 86 10.57 9.47 0.28
CA GLU A 86 10.94 8.60 1.39
C GLU A 86 9.90 7.49 1.59
N PHE A 87 8.62 7.86 1.49
CA PHE A 87 7.52 6.91 1.55
C PHE A 87 7.63 5.89 0.41
N MET A 88 7.83 6.37 -0.81
CA MET A 88 7.90 5.51 -1.99
C MET A 88 9.10 4.57 -1.93
N LEU A 89 10.26 5.00 -1.43
CA LEU A 89 11.39 4.10 -1.22
C LEU A 89 11.07 2.99 -0.20
N ALA A 90 10.36 3.33 0.89
CA ALA A 90 9.88 2.34 1.85
C ALA A 90 8.87 1.37 1.21
N ALA A 91 7.88 1.88 0.47
CA ALA A 91 6.87 1.08 -0.23
C ALA A 91 7.50 0.10 -1.24
N VAL A 92 8.50 0.57 -2.00
CA VAL A 92 9.22 -0.20 -3.01
C VAL A 92 10.12 -1.28 -2.40
N THR A 93 10.58 -1.07 -1.17
CA THR A 93 11.30 -2.09 -0.40
C THR A 93 10.36 -3.22 0.05
N GLN A 94 9.09 -2.92 0.27
CA GLN A 94 8.08 -3.94 0.62
C GLN A 94 7.62 -4.71 -0.61
N ASP A 95 7.28 -4.00 -1.68
CA ASP A 95 6.86 -4.58 -2.94
C ASP A 95 7.23 -3.66 -4.10
N VAL A 96 8.06 -4.16 -5.01
CA VAL A 96 8.57 -3.35 -6.11
C VAL A 96 7.49 -2.88 -7.10
N ARG A 97 6.33 -3.56 -7.14
CA ARG A 97 5.18 -3.12 -7.94
C ARG A 97 4.67 -1.75 -7.49
N ALA A 98 5.04 -1.28 -6.30
CA ALA A 98 4.75 0.08 -5.84
C ALA A 98 5.38 1.15 -6.77
N LEU A 99 6.50 0.87 -7.45
CA LEU A 99 7.11 1.81 -8.40
C LEU A 99 6.16 2.21 -9.53
N GLU A 100 5.25 1.31 -9.96
CA GLU A 100 4.28 1.59 -11.02
C GLU A 100 3.33 2.75 -10.64
N TYR A 101 3.10 2.96 -9.35
CA TYR A 101 2.17 3.95 -8.81
C TYR A 101 2.86 5.18 -8.20
N ALA A 102 4.20 5.27 -8.31
CA ALA A 102 4.92 6.48 -7.94
C ALA A 102 4.47 7.66 -8.82
N ALA A 103 4.57 8.88 -8.31
CA ALA A 103 4.36 10.08 -9.11
C ALA A 103 5.35 10.13 -10.29
N GLU A 104 4.93 10.70 -11.42
CA GLU A 104 5.75 10.75 -12.64
C GLU A 104 7.07 11.51 -12.41
N GLU A 105 7.07 12.50 -11.53
CA GLU A 105 8.26 13.24 -11.11
C GLU A 105 9.31 12.32 -10.46
N LEU A 106 8.87 11.36 -9.63
CA LEU A 106 9.76 10.38 -9.01
C LEU A 106 10.21 9.32 -10.01
N LYS A 107 9.31 8.88 -10.91
CA LYS A 107 9.67 7.91 -11.98
C LYS A 107 10.74 8.46 -12.92
N GLY A 108 10.70 9.76 -13.22
CA GLY A 108 11.72 10.46 -14.00
C GLY A 108 13.00 10.79 -13.21
N ASP A 109 12.95 10.75 -11.87
CA ASP A 109 14.12 10.97 -11.02
C ASP A 109 15.02 9.72 -11.02
N ARG A 110 16.12 9.83 -11.77
CA ARG A 110 17.13 8.79 -11.86
C ARG A 110 17.73 8.41 -10.50
N GLU A 111 17.91 9.35 -9.58
CA GLU A 111 18.45 9.03 -8.25
C GLU A 111 17.46 8.21 -7.43
N PHE A 112 16.18 8.57 -7.48
CA PHE A 112 15.12 7.78 -6.84
C PHE A 112 15.05 6.37 -7.42
N VAL A 113 15.04 6.23 -8.75
CA VAL A 113 15.00 4.91 -9.41
C VAL A 113 16.22 4.09 -9.00
N LEU A 114 17.43 4.64 -9.09
CA LEU A 114 18.65 3.92 -8.68
C LEU A 114 18.63 3.51 -7.20
N ALA A 115 18.13 4.37 -6.31
CA ALA A 115 17.98 4.03 -4.90
C ALA A 115 17.00 2.86 -4.70
N ALA A 116 15.85 2.91 -5.37
CA ALA A 116 14.85 1.83 -5.36
C ALA A 116 15.42 0.50 -5.89
N MET A 117 16.27 0.55 -6.93
CA MET A 117 16.94 -0.63 -7.48
C MET A 117 17.95 -1.22 -6.48
N ASN A 118 18.75 -0.38 -5.83
CA ASN A 118 19.76 -0.81 -4.86
C ASN A 118 19.10 -1.46 -3.63
N LEU A 119 18.01 -0.90 -3.12
CA LEU A 119 17.30 -1.44 -1.96
C LEU A 119 16.77 -2.86 -2.19
N ASN A 120 16.41 -3.18 -3.43
CA ASN A 120 15.87 -4.49 -3.80
C ASN A 120 16.94 -5.49 -4.29
N GLY A 121 18.23 -5.14 -4.20
CA GLY A 121 19.32 -6.01 -4.64
C GLY A 121 19.36 -6.25 -6.15
N TRP A 122 18.94 -5.27 -6.97
CA TRP A 122 18.87 -5.38 -8.43
C TRP A 122 20.23 -5.22 -9.15
N ASP A 123 21.32 -5.25 -8.40
CA ASP A 123 22.69 -4.95 -8.82
C ASP A 123 23.19 -5.83 -9.99
N HIS A 124 22.56 -7.00 -10.22
CA HIS A 124 22.96 -7.91 -11.29
C HIS A 124 21.92 -7.91 -12.43
N GLN A 125 22.22 -7.17 -13.51
CA GLN A 125 21.41 -7.09 -14.75
C GLN A 125 21.02 -8.47 -15.33
N SER A 126 21.83 -9.49 -15.04
CA SER A 126 21.68 -10.86 -15.53
C SER A 126 20.54 -11.65 -14.87
N ASP A 127 20.16 -11.31 -13.63
CA ASP A 127 19.21 -12.08 -12.80
C ASP A 127 17.84 -11.41 -12.66
N TRP A 128 17.57 -10.36 -13.43
CA TRP A 128 16.26 -9.72 -13.41
C TRP A 128 15.18 -10.70 -13.90
N LYS A 129 14.32 -11.15 -12.97
CA LYS A 129 13.07 -11.85 -13.31
C LYS A 129 12.26 -10.99 -14.28
N ASP A 130 11.51 -11.63 -15.19
CA ASP A 130 10.80 -10.96 -16.29
C ASP A 130 9.86 -9.84 -15.82
N GLU A 131 9.24 -10.00 -14.65
CA GLU A 131 8.39 -8.98 -14.03
C GLU A 131 9.16 -7.68 -13.69
N LYS A 132 10.42 -7.79 -13.23
CA LYS A 132 11.28 -6.64 -12.91
C LYS A 132 11.77 -5.94 -14.18
N LYS A 133 12.12 -6.72 -15.21
CA LYS A 133 12.51 -6.20 -16.53
C LYS A 133 11.41 -5.37 -17.14
N GLU A 134 10.16 -5.84 -17.04
CA GLU A 134 9.00 -5.15 -17.60
C GLU A 134 8.73 -3.82 -16.90
N ILE A 135 8.84 -3.77 -15.56
CA ILE A 135 8.69 -2.52 -14.79
C ILE A 135 9.79 -1.52 -15.19
N ILE A 136 11.05 -1.93 -15.22
CA ILE A 136 12.17 -1.06 -15.60
C ILE A 136 12.02 -0.59 -17.06
N ARG A 137 11.62 -1.47 -17.97
CA ARG A 137 11.37 -1.15 -19.37
C ARG A 137 10.30 -0.07 -19.50
N LYS A 138 9.17 -0.22 -18.81
CA LYS A 138 8.09 0.78 -18.83
C LYS A 138 8.53 2.13 -18.27
N LEU A 139 9.28 2.12 -17.17
CA LEU A 139 9.81 3.34 -16.55
C LEU A 139 10.90 4.02 -17.39
N SER A 140 11.73 3.25 -18.10
CA SER A 140 12.84 3.77 -18.91
C SER A 140 12.41 4.33 -20.26
N ILE A 141 11.27 3.88 -20.79
CA ILE A 141 10.81 4.29 -22.14
C ILE A 141 9.79 5.43 -22.07
N GLY A 142 9.21 5.75 -20.91
CA GLY A 142 8.27 6.87 -20.79
C GLY A 142 7.05 6.70 -21.71
N GLU A 143 6.52 5.48 -21.81
CA GLU A 143 5.33 5.22 -22.62
C GLU A 143 4.07 5.58 -21.83
N ASN A 144 3.49 6.72 -22.23
CA ASN A 144 2.12 7.15 -21.98
C ASN A 144 1.15 6.39 -22.88
#